data_AF-A0A938CPL1-F1
#
_entry.id   AF-A0A938CPL1-F1
#
_cell.length_a   1.000
_cell.length_b   1.000
_cell.length_c   1.000
_cell.angle_alpha   90.00
_cell.angle_beta   90.00
_cell.angle_gamma   90.00
#
_symmetry.space_group_name_H-M   'P 1'
#
loop_
_entity.id
_entity.type
_entity.pdbx_description
1 polymer ?
#
loop_
_entity_poly.entity_id
_entity_poly.type
_entity_poly.pdbx_seq_one_letter_code
_entity_poly.pdbx_strand_id
1 'polypeptide(L)'
;MAEHAPANSHGGDTEEHRSTYEGFVAGSVALCLICAYILVALVCFAFVGTGNLILGFGGLIVGLIAVTIDTRTGGRWLLSSGLLVIYGLITAVALS
;
A
#
# COMPACT_ATOMS: atom_id res chain seq x y z
N MET A 1 -53.70 -3.63 16.74
CA MET A 1 -52.93 -3.66 18.01
C MET A 1 -51.49 -3.35 17.65
N ALA A 2 -50.96 -2.25 18.16
CA ALA A 2 -49.58 -1.86 17.93
C ALA A 2 -48.67 -2.79 18.75
N GLU A 3 -47.88 -3.61 18.06
CA GLU A 3 -46.80 -4.37 18.67
C GLU A 3 -45.61 -3.43 18.85
N HIS A 4 -45.46 -2.91 20.07
CA HIS A 4 -44.23 -2.27 20.51
C HIS A 4 -43.33 -3.36 21.12
N ALA A 5 -42.26 -3.73 20.42
CA ALA A 5 -41.17 -4.57 20.93
C ALA A 5 -39.84 -3.77 20.90
N PRO A 6 -38.95 -3.98 21.88
CA PRO A 6 -38.06 -2.94 22.41
C PRO A 6 -36.82 -2.68 21.56
N ALA A 7 -36.36 -1.43 21.63
CA ALA A 7 -35.04 -0.98 21.23
C ALA A 7 -33.94 -1.90 21.80
N ASN A 8 -33.13 -2.52 20.93
CA ASN A 8 -31.70 -2.85 21.15
C ASN A 8 -31.14 -3.78 20.05
N SER A 9 -31.06 -3.31 18.79
CA SER A 9 -30.26 -3.99 17.75
C SER A 9 -29.25 -3.07 17.06
N HIS A 10 -28.77 -2.03 17.76
CA HIS A 10 -27.77 -1.07 17.25
C HIS A 10 -26.34 -1.65 17.08
N GLY A 11 -26.14 -2.96 17.30
CA GLY A 11 -24.83 -3.61 17.17
C GLY A 11 -24.61 -4.42 15.89
N GLY A 12 -25.69 -4.76 15.16
CA GLY A 12 -25.60 -5.60 13.95
C GLY A 12 -25.21 -4.84 12.67
N ASP A 13 -25.55 -3.55 12.60
CA ASP A 13 -25.37 -2.70 11.41
C ASP A 13 -23.96 -2.06 11.36
N THR A 14 -23.32 -1.86 12.52
CA THR A 14 -22.00 -1.21 12.59
C THR A 14 -20.84 -2.10 12.16
N GLU A 15 -20.97 -3.41 12.25
CA GLU A 15 -19.88 -4.35 11.93
C GLU A 15 -19.62 -4.44 10.41
N GLU A 16 -20.67 -4.40 9.59
CA GLU A 16 -20.55 -4.37 8.13
C GLU A 16 -19.92 -3.05 7.64
N HIS A 17 -20.33 -1.92 8.23
CA HIS A 17 -19.72 -0.62 7.98
C HIS A 17 -18.25 -0.58 8.40
N ARG A 18 -17.92 -1.18 9.54
CA ARG A 18 -16.54 -1.27 10.03
C ARG A 18 -15.68 -2.09 9.07
N SER A 19 -16.13 -3.27 8.66
CA SER A 19 -15.42 -4.13 7.70
C SER A 19 -15.16 -3.41 6.37
N THR A 20 -16.16 -2.71 5.85
CA THR A 20 -16.03 -1.91 4.63
C THR A 20 -14.99 -0.78 4.79
N TYR A 21 -15.04 -0.07 5.93
CA TYR A 21 -14.10 1.00 6.23
C TYR A 21 -12.66 0.49 6.36
N GLU A 22 -12.44 -0.63 7.06
CA GLU A 22 -11.12 -1.26 7.20
C GLU A 22 -10.56 -1.67 5.82
N GLY A 23 -11.40 -2.20 4.94
CA GLY A 23 -11.04 -2.50 3.56
C GLY A 23 -10.67 -1.26 2.74
N PHE A 24 -11.44 -0.18 2.86
CA PHE A 24 -11.15 1.09 2.19
C PHE A 24 -9.82 1.70 2.66
N VAL A 25 -9.60 1.74 3.98
CA VAL A 25 -8.36 2.25 4.56
C VAL A 25 -7.18 1.43 4.08
N ALA A 26 -7.26 0.09 4.14
CA ALA A 26 -6.18 -0.77 3.66
C ALA A 26 -5.91 -0.58 2.16
N GLY A 27 -6.96 -0.47 1.33
CA GLY A 27 -6.83 -0.18 -0.10
C GLY A 27 -6.17 1.18 -0.39
N SER A 28 -6.53 2.21 0.38
CA SER A 28 -5.94 3.55 0.24
C SER A 28 -4.44 3.58 0.57
N VAL A 29 -4.02 2.83 1.60
CA VAL A 29 -2.61 2.70 1.97
C VAL A 29 -1.83 1.93 0.90
N ALA A 30 -2.38 0.83 0.39
CA ALA A 30 -1.76 0.08 -0.71
C ALA A 30 -1.56 0.97 -1.96
N LEU A 31 -2.59 1.72 -2.36
CA LEU A 31 -2.51 2.63 -3.50
C LEU A 31 -1.43 3.71 -3.28
N CYS A 32 -1.41 4.31 -2.08
CA CYS A 32 -0.40 5.32 -1.72
C CYS A 32 1.03 4.79 -1.87
N LEU A 33 1.28 3.57 -1.37
CA LEU A 33 2.60 2.94 -1.47
C LEU A 33 2.96 2.62 -2.93
N ILE A 34 2.03 2.10 -3.72
CA ILE A 34 2.25 1.83 -5.15
C ILE A 34 2.61 3.12 -5.88
N CYS A 35 1.89 4.22 -5.62
CA CYS A 35 2.23 5.53 -6.18
C CYS A 35 3.65 5.96 -5.80
N ALA A 36 4.06 5.78 -4.55
CA ALA A 36 5.41 6.11 -4.12
C ALA A 36 6.50 5.28 -4.84
N TYR A 37 6.29 3.96 -5.00
CA TYR A 37 7.20 3.11 -5.79
C TYR A 37 7.32 3.59 -7.24
N ILE A 38 6.19 3.97 -7.86
CA ILE A 38 6.19 4.50 -9.24
C ILE A 38 7.00 5.79 -9.31
N LEU A 39 6.83 6.72 -8.36
CA LEU A 39 7.61 7.95 -8.33
C LEU A 39 9.11 7.68 -8.23
N VAL A 40 9.54 6.77 -7.36
CA VAL A 40 10.96 6.39 -7.24
C VAL A 40 11.46 5.73 -8.52
N ALA A 41 10.67 4.86 -9.15
CA ALA A 41 11.03 4.24 -10.42
C ALA A 41 11.15 5.26 -11.56
N LEU A 42 10.27 6.25 -11.63
CA LEU A 42 10.35 7.34 -12.61
C LEU A 42 11.62 8.19 -12.39
N VAL A 43 11.97 8.48 -11.14
CA VAL A 43 13.24 9.15 -10.79
C VAL A 43 14.42 8.29 -11.25
N CYS A 44 14.39 6.98 -11.00
CA CYS A 44 15.43 6.06 -11.45
C CYS A 44 15.57 6.06 -12.98
N PHE A 45 14.47 6.03 -13.73
CA PHE A 45 14.52 6.02 -15.20
C PHE A 45 15.05 7.34 -15.77
N ALA A 46 14.70 8.46 -15.15
CA ALA A 46 15.08 9.78 -15.63
C ALA A 46 16.54 10.15 -15.34
N PHE A 47 17.08 9.78 -14.16
CA PHE A 47 18.32 10.35 -13.65
C PHE A 47 19.47 9.35 -13.45
N VAL A 48 19.22 8.03 -13.52
CA VAL A 48 20.31 7.04 -13.40
C VAL A 48 20.92 6.78 -14.78
N GLY A 49 22.22 7.03 -14.94
CA GLY A 49 22.90 6.91 -16.22
C GLY A 49 23.15 5.47 -16.72
N THR A 50 23.24 4.47 -15.83
CA THR A 50 23.52 3.07 -16.20
C THR A 50 22.70 2.11 -15.34
N GLY A 51 22.06 1.11 -15.97
CA GLY A 51 21.26 0.12 -15.26
C GLY A 51 19.88 0.62 -14.79
N ASN A 52 19.47 1.81 -15.21
CA ASN A 52 18.19 2.44 -14.88
C ASN A 52 16.97 1.54 -15.15
N LEU A 53 16.98 0.77 -16.24
CA LEU A 53 15.91 -0.16 -16.58
C LEU A 53 15.79 -1.30 -15.56
N ILE A 54 16.91 -1.94 -15.23
CA ILE A 54 16.94 -3.08 -14.31
C ILE A 54 16.59 -2.62 -12.89
N LEU A 55 17.18 -1.52 -12.45
CA LEU A 55 16.95 -0.98 -11.11
C LEU A 55 15.55 -0.38 -10.95
N GLY A 56 15.06 0.30 -12.00
CA GLY A 56 13.71 0.84 -12.08
C GLY A 56 12.64 -0.25 -12.07
N PHE A 57 12.65 -1.16 -13.05
CA PHE A 57 11.66 -2.25 -13.11
C PHE A 57 11.82 -3.25 -11.96
N GLY A 58 13.05 -3.57 -11.57
CA GLY A 58 13.32 -4.48 -10.46
C GLY A 58 12.73 -3.97 -9.15
N GLY A 59 12.98 -2.70 -8.81
CA GLY A 59 12.39 -2.08 -7.62
C GLY A 59 10.86 -1.99 -7.67
N LEU A 60 10.29 -1.70 -8.85
CA LEU A 60 8.84 -1.60 -9.03
C LEU A 60 8.15 -2.96 -8.86
N ILE A 61 8.68 -4.02 -9.50
CA ILE A 61 8.13 -5.38 -9.40
C ILE A 61 8.22 -5.90 -7.96
N VAL A 62 9.39 -5.77 -7.33
CA VAL A 62 9.60 -6.20 -5.94
C VAL A 62 8.71 -5.41 -4.98
N GLY A 63 8.58 -4.09 -5.20
CA GLY A 63 7.67 -3.24 -4.42
C GLY A 63 6.22 -3.67 -4.52
N LEU A 64 5.74 -3.99 -5.73
CA LEU A 64 4.35 -4.43 -5.94
C LEU A 64 4.07 -5.78 -5.24
N ILE A 65 5.04 -6.70 -5.28
CA ILE A 65 4.97 -7.98 -4.55
C ILE A 65 4.92 -7.71 -3.05
N ALA A 66 5.78 -6.82 -2.52
CA ALA A 66 5.80 -6.47 -1.10
C ALA A 66 4.47 -5.88 -0.62
N VAL A 67 3.88 -4.96 -1.40
CA VAL A 67 2.55 -4.39 -1.11
C VAL A 67 1.48 -5.49 -1.09
N THR A 68 1.52 -6.43 -2.04
CA THR A 68 0.58 -7.56 -2.09
C THR A 68 0.73 -8.51 -0.90
N ILE A 69 1.95 -8.68 -0.38
CA ILE A 69 2.19 -9.48 0.83
C ILE A 69 1.65 -8.76 2.07
N ASP A 70 1.85 -7.44 2.17
CA ASP A 70 1.36 -6.64 3.31
C ASP A 70 -0.18 -6.56 3.35
N THR A 71 -0.85 -6.48 2.19
CA THR A 71 -2.32 -6.53 2.14
C THR A 71 -2.86 -7.89 2.59
N ARG A 72 -2.12 -8.97 2.37
CA ARG A 72 -2.51 -10.32 2.82
C ARG A 72 -2.17 -10.63 4.27
N THR A 73 -1.20 -9.93 4.87
CA THR A 73 -0.72 -10.20 6.24
C THR A 73 -1.34 -9.30 7.31
N GLY A 74 -2.42 -8.57 6.96
CA GLY A 74 -3.20 -7.80 7.94
C GLY A 74 -2.66 -6.40 8.21
N GLY A 75 -1.97 -5.78 7.24
CA GLY A 75 -1.78 -4.33 7.25
C GLY A 75 -0.76 -3.80 8.27
N ARG A 76 0.31 -4.56 8.56
CA ARG A 76 1.45 -4.00 9.32
C ARG A 76 2.28 -3.04 8.48
N TRP A 77 2.22 -3.13 7.15
CA TRP A 77 2.89 -2.27 6.15
C TRP A 77 4.41 -2.08 6.32
N LEU A 78 5.05 -2.81 7.23
CA LEU A 78 6.47 -2.66 7.56
C LEU A 78 7.36 -3.15 6.41
N LEU A 79 6.93 -4.20 5.70
CA LEU A 79 7.71 -4.77 4.62
C LEU A 79 7.75 -3.81 3.43
N SER A 80 6.58 -3.39 2.94
CA SER A 80 6.46 -2.50 1.78
C SER A 80 6.99 -1.10 2.04
N SER A 81 6.79 -0.54 3.23
CA SER A 81 7.39 0.76 3.60
C SER A 81 8.91 0.67 3.77
N GLY A 82 9.42 -0.39 4.42
CA GLY A 82 10.86 -0.61 4.58
C GLY A 82 11.57 -0.80 3.24
N LEU A 83 11.01 -1.62 2.36
CA LEU A 83 11.55 -1.83 1.01
C LEU A 83 11.48 -0.55 0.16
N LEU A 84 10.46 0.30 0.36
CA LEU A 84 10.34 1.57 -0.34
C LEU A 84 11.47 2.53 0.06
N VAL A 85 11.78 2.59 1.36
CA VAL A 85 12.90 3.40 1.86
C VAL A 85 14.23 2.88 1.32
N ILE A 86 14.47 1.57 1.37
CA ILE A 86 15.69 0.96 0.83
C ILE A 86 15.81 1.25 -0.68
N TYR A 87 14.72 1.09 -1.42
CA TYR A 87 14.70 1.35 -2.85
C TYR A 87 15.00 2.82 -3.15
N GLY A 88 14.36 3.75 -2.45
CA GLY A 88 14.63 5.18 -2.57
C GLY A 88 16.09 5.54 -2.26
N LEU A 89 16.68 4.95 -1.22
CA LEU A 89 18.09 5.17 -0.88
C LEU A 89 19.04 4.64 -1.96
N ILE A 90 18.79 3.43 -2.47
CA ILE A 90 19.60 2.86 -3.56
C ILE A 90 19.50 3.74 -4.81
N THR A 91 18.29 4.16 -5.18
CA THR A 91 18.08 5.06 -6.32
C THR A 91 18.79 6.39 -6.10
N ALA A 92 18.73 6.98 -4.90
CA ALA A 92 19.39 8.24 -4.58
C ALA A 92 20.92 8.16 -4.71
N VAL A 93 21.54 7.05 -4.27
CA VAL A 93 22.99 6.83 -4.42
C VAL A 93 23.38 6.58 -5.88
N ALA A 94 22.49 6.00 -6.67
CA ALA A 94 22.73 5.71 -8.09
C ALA A 94 22.54 6.91 -9.02
N LEU A 95 22.07 8.06 -8.51
CA LEU A 95 21.94 9.29 -9.29
C LEU A 95 23.32 9.76 -9.77
N SER A 96 23.41 10.13 -11.04
CA SER A 96 24.64 10.54 -11.73
C SER A 96 24.49 11.87 -12.45
#